data_AF-A0A7S0RH72-F1
#
_entry.id   AF-A0A7S0RH72-F1
#
_cell.length_a   1.000
_cell.length_b   1.000
_cell.length_c   1.000
_cell.angle_alpha   90.00
_cell.angle_beta   90.00
_cell.angle_gamma   90.00
#
_symmetry.space_group_name_H-M   'P 1'
#
loop_
_entity.id
_entity.type
_entity.pdbx_description
1 polymer ?
#
loop_
_entity_poly.entity_id
_entity_poly.type
_entity_poly.pdbx_seq_one_letter_code
_entity_poly.pdbx_strand_id
1 'polypeptide(L)'
;EELIKWENVAVGDILKVMRNEEVPADLFLLTTNDKEAKAHVETSNLDGETDWKPKETYLHTEGRHSIARLNAVSLFANGYLETTQPGQGKDHMHHFDANYVFGGAPDAGKRALDIEQLLLRGSVLKNVDWALGMAVFTGEDTKLMQNAEPVRRKVSQLERHMNWLVVYMFGLMILVSAIMACGHAAFLATDDRWYIYTTGDWPNLSSPGPRWIV
;
A
#
# COMPACT_ATOMS: atom_id res chain seq x y z
N GLU A 1 10.48 25.91 16.96
CA GLU A 1 9.83 25.20 15.84
C GLU A 1 10.96 24.63 14.99
N GLU A 2 10.99 23.31 14.83
CA GLU A 2 11.99 22.61 14.01
C GLU A 2 11.24 21.94 12.85
N LEU A 3 11.82 21.96 11.65
CA LEU A 3 11.24 21.30 10.49
C LEU A 3 11.54 19.80 10.59
N ILE A 4 10.49 18.99 10.59
CA ILE A 4 10.60 17.52 10.62
C ILE A 4 10.20 16.93 9.28
N LYS A 5 10.90 15.89 8.85
CA LYS A 5 10.49 15.09 7.68
C LYS A 5 9.32 14.19 8.07
N TRP A 6 8.41 13.93 7.13
CA TRP A 6 7.23 13.10 7.37
C TRP A 6 7.58 11.68 7.83
N GLU A 7 8.71 11.12 7.37
CA GLU A 7 9.20 9.79 7.78
C GLU A 7 9.53 9.69 9.27
N ASN A 8 9.77 10.83 9.95
CA ASN A 8 10.14 10.88 11.36
C ASN A 8 8.96 11.25 12.27
N VAL A 9 7.77 11.45 11.72
CA VAL A 9 6.57 11.76 12.52
C VAL A 9 6.09 10.50 13.23
N ALA A 10 6.00 10.56 14.56
CA ALA A 10 5.51 9.49 15.40
C ALA A 10 4.15 9.85 16.06
N VAL A 11 3.43 8.82 16.50
CA VAL A 11 2.18 9.01 17.26
C VAL A 11 2.46 9.79 18.54
N GLY A 12 1.65 10.82 18.81
CA GLY A 12 1.81 11.74 19.94
C GLY A 12 2.61 13.01 19.62
N ASP A 13 3.28 13.09 18.46
CA ASP A 13 3.99 14.31 18.06
C ASP A 13 3.01 15.46 17.82
N ILE A 14 3.37 16.65 18.29
CA ILE A 14 2.61 17.88 18.04
C ILE A 14 3.20 18.57 16.84
N LEU A 15 2.40 18.65 15.78
CA LEU A 15 2.77 19.25 14.50
C LEU A 15 2.06 20.57 14.31
N LYS A 16 2.79 21.52 13.73
CA LYS A 16 2.25 22.78 13.22
C LYS A 16 2.16 22.69 11.71
N VAL A 17 0.94 22.74 11.18
CA VAL A 17 0.66 22.74 9.75
C VAL A 17 0.37 24.17 9.32
N MET A 18 1.03 24.65 8.27
CA MET A 18 0.83 26.01 7.77
C MET A 18 -0.29 26.05 6.71
N ARG A 19 -0.81 27.25 6.44
CA ARG A 19 -1.82 27.47 5.39
C ARG A 19 -1.35 26.91 4.05
N ASN A 20 -2.25 26.22 3.35
CA ASN A 20 -2.03 25.57 2.06
C ASN A 20 -0.98 24.45 2.07
N GLU A 21 -0.58 23.95 3.24
CA GLU A 21 0.23 22.74 3.34
C GLU A 21 -0.66 21.50 3.47
N GLU A 22 -0.13 20.38 2.97
CA GLU A 22 -0.75 19.07 3.09
C GLU A 22 -0.47 18.49 4.48
N VAL A 23 -1.51 17.89 5.07
CA VAL A 23 -1.42 17.28 6.39
C VAL A 23 -0.67 15.93 6.28
N PRO A 24 0.42 15.73 7.06
CA PRO A 24 1.33 14.58 6.89
C PRO A 24 0.80 13.25 7.45
N ALA A 25 -0.08 13.31 8.44
CA ALA A 25 -0.59 12.19 9.22
C ALA A 25 -2.02 12.51 9.69
N ASP A 26 -2.75 11.58 10.31
CA ASP A 26 -4.06 11.93 10.86
C ASP A 26 -3.85 12.68 12.17
N LEU A 27 -4.18 13.97 12.20
CA LEU A 27 -3.91 14.87 13.33
C LEU A 27 -5.18 15.24 14.08
N PHE A 28 -5.17 15.06 15.40
CA PHE A 28 -6.18 15.61 16.28
C PHE A 28 -5.97 17.13 16.43
N LEU A 29 -6.97 17.92 16.03
CA LEU A 29 -6.88 19.38 15.97
C LEU A 29 -6.97 20.01 17.37
N LEU A 30 -5.83 20.50 17.87
CA LEU A 30 -5.71 21.10 19.20
C LEU A 30 -6.18 22.56 19.19
N THR A 31 -5.61 23.36 18.28
CA THR A 31 -5.88 24.80 18.20
C THR A 31 -5.49 25.37 16.83
N THR A 32 -6.01 26.54 16.51
CA THR A 32 -5.80 27.25 15.24
C THR A 32 -5.57 28.73 15.50
N ASN A 33 -4.97 29.43 14.53
CA ASN A 33 -4.87 30.90 14.58
C ASN A 33 -6.22 31.64 14.50
N ASP A 34 -7.29 30.94 14.09
CA ASP A 34 -8.59 31.56 13.91
C ASP A 34 -9.28 31.91 15.23
N LYS A 35 -10.04 33.03 15.25
CA LYS A 35 -10.74 33.54 16.44
C LYS A 35 -11.91 32.66 16.86
N GLU A 36 -12.55 32.00 15.90
CA GLU A 36 -13.63 31.05 16.15
C GLU A 36 -13.10 29.66 16.47
N ALA A 37 -11.78 29.46 16.44
CA ALA A 37 -11.12 28.19 16.71
C ALA A 37 -11.60 27.07 15.74
N LYS A 38 -11.81 27.45 14.48
CA LYS A 38 -12.17 26.58 13.36
C LYS A 38 -11.05 26.55 12.32
N ALA A 39 -10.81 25.38 11.74
CA ALA A 39 -10.00 25.19 10.55
C ALA A 39 -10.90 24.78 9.38
N HIS A 40 -10.38 24.91 8.17
CA HIS A 40 -11.02 24.33 7.00
C HIS A 40 -10.01 23.42 6.31
N VAL A 41 -10.48 22.33 5.74
CA VAL A 41 -9.65 21.42 4.96
C VAL A 41 -10.25 21.20 3.59
N GLU A 42 -9.40 21.19 2.58
CA GLU A 42 -9.74 20.73 1.24
C GLU A 42 -9.44 19.23 1.14
N THR A 43 -10.39 18.44 0.65
CA THR A 43 -10.29 16.97 0.52
C THR A 43 -10.22 16.51 -0.94
N SER A 44 -9.83 17.39 -1.86
CA SER A 44 -9.71 17.08 -3.29
C SER A 44 -8.81 15.87 -3.59
N ASN A 45 -7.76 15.65 -2.78
CA ASN A 45 -6.88 14.48 -2.88
C ASN A 45 -7.47 13.17 -2.32
N LEU A 46 -8.53 13.27 -1.54
CA LEU A 46 -9.12 12.21 -0.71
C LEU A 46 -10.39 11.64 -1.35
N ASP A 47 -11.34 12.52 -1.69
CA ASP A 47 -12.65 12.17 -2.25
C ASP A 47 -12.96 12.89 -3.59
N GLY A 48 -12.06 13.77 -4.05
CA GLY A 48 -12.27 14.56 -5.27
C GLY A 48 -13.24 15.73 -5.09
N GLU A 49 -13.72 15.99 -3.87
CA GLU A 49 -14.55 17.15 -3.57
C GLU A 49 -13.68 18.42 -3.46
N THR A 50 -14.16 19.52 -4.04
CA THR A 50 -13.42 20.80 -4.06
C THR A 50 -13.88 21.78 -2.98
N ASP A 51 -14.95 21.44 -2.27
CA ASP A 51 -15.50 22.25 -1.19
C ASP A 51 -14.65 22.10 0.08
N TRP A 52 -14.51 23.19 0.83
CA TRP A 52 -13.77 23.18 2.08
C TRP A 52 -14.66 22.67 3.21
N LYS A 53 -14.22 21.62 3.89
CA LYS A 53 -14.94 21.03 5.03
C LYS A 53 -14.49 21.73 6.32
N PRO A 54 -15.41 22.23 7.16
CA PRO A 54 -15.04 22.82 8.43
C PRO A 54 -14.52 21.74 9.39
N LYS A 55 -13.55 22.13 10.22
CA LYS A 55 -12.95 21.32 11.28
C LYS A 55 -12.92 22.14 12.56
N GLU A 56 -13.39 21.57 13.65
CA GLU A 56 -13.49 22.29 14.91
C GLU A 56 -12.35 21.90 15.84
N THR A 57 -11.74 22.89 16.48
CA THR A 57 -10.75 22.60 17.51
C THR A 57 -11.45 22.08 18.76
N TYR A 58 -10.73 21.27 19.53
CA TYR A 58 -11.18 20.89 20.87
C TYR A 58 -11.64 22.07 21.74
N LEU A 59 -10.92 23.21 21.67
CA LEU A 59 -11.21 24.41 22.47
C LEU A 59 -12.56 25.04 22.11
N HIS A 60 -12.99 24.96 20.84
CA HIS A 60 -14.30 25.45 20.40
C HIS A 60 -15.43 24.69 21.10
N THR A 61 -15.30 23.36 21.18
CA THR A 61 -16.28 22.49 21.87
C THR A 61 -16.40 22.80 23.37
N GLU A 62 -15.40 23.47 23.97
CA GLU A 62 -15.47 23.95 25.37
C GLU A 62 -16.09 25.35 25.54
N GLY A 63 -16.50 26.01 24.45
CA GLY A 63 -16.90 27.41 24.48
C GLY A 63 -15.73 28.35 24.81
N ARG A 64 -14.49 27.91 24.62
CA ARG A 64 -13.28 28.73 24.81
C ARG A 64 -12.84 29.29 23.47
N HIS A 65 -12.68 30.62 23.41
CA HIS A 65 -12.04 31.26 22.26
C HIS A 65 -10.59 30.79 22.13
N SER A 66 -10.10 30.75 20.88
CA SER A 66 -8.71 30.40 20.57
C SER A 66 -7.76 31.10 21.52
N ILE A 67 -7.13 30.33 22.41
CA ILE A 67 -6.07 30.84 23.26
C ILE A 67 -4.85 30.95 22.36
N ALA A 68 -4.70 32.14 21.79
CA ALA A 68 -3.49 32.53 21.10
C ALA A 68 -2.29 32.24 22.02
N ARG A 69 -1.50 31.23 21.63
CA ARG A 69 -0.13 30.88 22.10
C ARG A 69 -0.03 29.91 23.29
N LEU A 70 0.69 28.81 23.03
CA LEU A 70 1.51 27.97 23.91
C LEU A 70 0.85 27.29 25.14
N ASN A 71 -0.08 27.96 25.84
CA ASN A 71 -0.80 27.37 26.98
C ASN A 71 -1.70 26.20 26.56
N ALA A 72 -2.16 26.19 25.30
CA ALA A 72 -2.91 25.06 24.73
C ALA A 72 -2.09 23.77 24.79
N VAL A 73 -0.81 23.79 24.42
CA VAL A 73 0.05 22.59 24.50
C VAL A 73 0.19 22.11 25.94
N SER A 74 0.35 23.01 26.90
CA SER A 74 0.41 22.63 28.32
C SER A 74 -0.91 22.06 28.87
N LEU A 75 -2.06 22.46 28.29
CA LEU A 75 -3.37 21.88 28.64
C LEU A 75 -3.48 20.42 28.20
N PHE A 76 -2.88 20.08 27.06
CA PHE A 76 -2.88 18.71 26.53
C PHE A 76 -1.72 17.85 27.06
N ALA A 77 -0.69 18.45 27.67
CA ALA A 77 0.51 17.74 28.13
C ALA A 77 0.24 16.64 29.18
N ASN A 78 -0.86 16.74 29.95
CA ASN A 78 -1.20 15.79 31.01
C ASN A 78 -2.37 14.87 30.63
N GLY A 79 -2.64 14.61 29.35
CA GLY A 79 -3.72 13.72 28.92
C GLY A 79 -3.27 12.60 27.99
N TYR A 80 -4.19 11.71 27.66
CA TYR A 80 -3.98 10.69 26.64
C TYR A 80 -5.26 10.50 25.82
N LEU A 81 -5.09 10.06 24.58
CA LEU A 81 -6.18 9.84 23.63
C LEU A 81 -6.42 8.33 23.50
N GLU A 82 -7.63 7.89 23.88
CA GLU A 82 -8.12 6.54 23.70
C GLU A 82 -8.90 6.49 22.38
N THR A 83 -8.38 5.86 21.35
CA THR A 83 -9.13 5.60 20.12
C THR A 83 -9.24 4.11 19.90
N THR A 84 -10.35 3.68 19.28
CA THR A 84 -10.44 2.31 18.80
C THR A 84 -9.41 2.11 17.69
N GLN A 85 -8.86 0.90 17.60
CA GLN A 85 -7.95 0.57 16.51
C GLN A 85 -8.68 0.86 15.19
N PRO A 86 -8.01 1.54 14.23
CA PRO A 86 -8.64 1.86 12.96
C PRO A 86 -9.06 0.54 12.30
N GLY A 87 -10.37 0.32 12.25
CA GLY A 87 -10.98 -0.99 12.00
C GLY A 87 -10.91 -1.39 10.53
N GLN A 88 -11.11 -2.67 10.25
CA GLN A 88 -11.28 -3.17 8.88
C GLN A 88 -12.74 -3.09 8.47
N GLY A 89 -13.10 -2.12 7.61
CA GLY A 89 -14.49 -1.87 7.20
C GLY A 89 -14.58 -0.77 6.14
N LYS A 90 -15.65 -0.81 5.33
CA LYS A 90 -15.76 -0.11 4.05
C LYS A 90 -16.12 1.38 4.13
N ASP A 91 -16.24 1.96 5.32
CA ASP A 91 -16.73 3.35 5.53
C ASP A 91 -16.02 4.11 6.66
N HIS A 92 -14.75 3.77 6.95
CA HIS A 92 -14.02 4.37 8.08
C HIS A 92 -13.38 5.73 7.78
N MET A 93 -13.52 6.25 6.56
CA MET A 93 -12.91 7.53 6.20
C MET A 93 -13.62 8.70 6.90
N HIS A 94 -14.94 8.63 7.04
CA HIS A 94 -15.77 9.69 7.61
C HIS A 94 -16.16 9.46 9.07
N HIS A 95 -15.81 8.32 9.65
CA HIS A 95 -16.18 7.99 11.03
C HIS A 95 -14.93 7.88 11.91
N PHE A 96 -14.85 8.67 12.99
CA PHE A 96 -13.76 8.61 13.94
C PHE A 96 -14.30 8.73 15.36
N ASP A 97 -14.22 7.63 16.11
CA ASP A 97 -14.56 7.60 17.53
C ASP A 97 -13.28 7.57 18.37
N ALA A 98 -13.08 8.60 19.17
CA ALA A 98 -12.02 8.64 20.17
C ALA A 98 -12.48 9.35 21.45
N ASN A 99 -11.79 9.08 22.55
CA ASN A 99 -11.97 9.77 23.81
C ASN A 99 -10.67 10.41 24.24
N TYR A 100 -10.71 11.71 24.52
CA TYR A 100 -9.59 12.38 25.18
C TYR A 100 -9.79 12.35 26.69
N VAL A 101 -8.79 11.89 27.43
CA VAL A 101 -8.79 11.80 28.89
C VAL A 101 -7.81 12.81 29.48
N PHE A 102 -8.32 13.76 30.26
CA PHE A 102 -7.51 14.80 30.91
C PHE A 102 -6.83 14.28 32.18
N GLY A 103 -5.67 14.80 32.54
CA GLY A 103 -5.04 14.54 33.85
C GLY A 103 -4.51 13.12 34.08
N GLY A 104 -4.55 12.22 33.09
CA GLY A 104 -3.97 10.88 33.15
C GLY A 104 -4.65 9.92 34.14
N ALA A 105 -5.73 10.33 34.80
CA ALA A 105 -6.50 9.49 35.73
C ALA A 105 -7.73 8.89 35.02
N PRO A 106 -8.06 7.60 35.25
CA PRO A 106 -9.20 6.94 34.59
C PRO A 106 -10.57 7.60 34.85
N ASP A 107 -10.71 8.27 35.99
CA ASP A 107 -11.94 8.97 36.43
C ASP A 107 -11.96 10.46 36.05
N ALA A 108 -10.89 10.96 35.42
CA ALA A 108 -10.90 12.31 34.90
C ALA A 108 -11.83 12.40 33.69
N GLY A 109 -12.53 13.53 33.55
CA GLY A 109 -13.58 13.70 32.55
C GLY A 109 -13.16 13.27 31.15
N LYS A 110 -13.68 12.13 30.69
CA LYS A 110 -13.53 11.64 29.31
C LYS A 110 -14.36 12.49 28.38
N ARG A 111 -13.84 12.74 27.18
CA ARG A 111 -14.57 13.48 26.15
C ARG A 111 -14.50 12.81 24.81
N ALA A 112 -15.69 12.53 24.28
CA ALA A 112 -15.85 12.00 22.93
C ALA A 112 -15.36 13.02 21.91
N LEU A 113 -14.59 12.53 20.95
CA LEU A 113 -14.10 13.21 19.78
C LEU A 113 -14.72 12.55 18.56
N ASP A 114 -15.05 13.37 17.57
CA ASP A 114 -15.60 12.97 16.30
C ASP A 114 -14.63 13.32 15.15
N ILE A 115 -14.99 12.95 13.93
CA ILE A 115 -14.23 13.23 12.72
C ILE A 115 -14.03 14.74 12.48
N GLU A 116 -14.91 15.59 13.02
CA GLU A 116 -14.83 17.05 12.91
C GLU A 116 -13.58 17.62 13.59
N GLN A 117 -13.05 16.94 14.61
CA GLN A 117 -11.80 17.32 15.28
C GLN A 117 -10.55 16.64 14.70
N LEU A 118 -10.69 15.84 13.63
CA LEU A 118 -9.58 15.13 12.98
C LEU A 118 -9.24 15.75 11.61
N LEU A 119 -7.98 16.09 11.41
CA LEU A 119 -7.40 16.42 10.11
C LEU A 119 -6.85 15.13 9.49
N LEU A 120 -7.35 14.75 8.31
CA LEU A 120 -6.92 13.54 7.62
C LEU A 120 -5.63 13.77 6.85
N ARG A 121 -4.76 12.76 6.80
CA ARG A 121 -3.61 12.75 5.89
C ARG A 121 -4.05 13.02 4.45
N GLY A 122 -3.32 13.87 3.75
CA GLY A 122 -3.61 14.20 2.35
C GLY A 122 -4.60 15.36 2.15
N SER A 123 -5.28 15.79 3.22
CA SER A 123 -6.07 17.02 3.19
C SER A 123 -5.16 18.25 3.21
N VAL A 124 -5.61 19.36 2.61
CA VAL A 124 -4.84 20.61 2.57
C VAL A 124 -5.49 21.64 3.50
N LEU A 125 -4.69 22.25 4.38
CA LEU A 125 -5.19 23.25 5.33
C LEU A 125 -5.59 24.55 4.62
N LYS A 126 -6.81 25.02 4.86
CA LYS A 126 -7.37 26.25 4.27
C LYS A 126 -7.91 27.20 5.33
N ASN A 127 -8.10 28.46 4.90
CA ASN A 127 -8.70 29.56 5.66
C ASN A 127 -7.93 30.07 6.89
N VAL A 128 -7.10 29.24 7.53
CA VAL A 128 -6.28 29.61 8.69
C VAL A 128 -4.79 29.67 8.35
N ASP A 129 -4.01 30.52 9.03
CA ASP A 129 -2.57 30.65 8.78
C ASP A 129 -1.77 29.46 9.26
N TRP A 130 -2.19 28.88 10.38
CA TRP A 130 -1.60 27.68 10.96
C TRP A 130 -2.62 26.95 11.83
N ALA A 131 -2.44 25.64 11.94
CA ALA A 131 -3.14 24.75 12.85
C ALA A 131 -2.12 23.91 13.63
N LEU A 132 -2.37 23.69 14.92
CA LEU A 132 -1.62 22.75 15.74
C LEU A 132 -2.44 21.49 15.92
N GLY A 133 -1.83 20.34 15.65
CA GLY A 133 -2.46 19.04 15.82
C GLY A 133 -1.52 18.00 16.40
N MET A 134 -2.06 17.03 17.11
CA MET A 134 -1.33 15.88 17.64
C MET A 134 -1.50 14.68 16.71
N ALA A 135 -0.41 14.03 16.32
CA ALA A 135 -0.46 12.85 15.46
C ALA A 135 -1.15 11.68 16.19
N VAL A 136 -2.26 11.20 15.64
CA VAL A 136 -3.04 10.05 16.16
C VAL A 136 -2.70 8.79 15.37
N PHE A 137 -2.75 8.88 14.03
CA PHE A 137 -2.36 7.78 13.15
C PHE A 137 -1.27 8.23 12.19
N THR A 138 -0.25 7.38 12.00
CA THR A 138 0.92 7.65 11.16
C THR A 138 1.16 6.49 10.20
N GLY A 139 1.75 6.76 9.02
CA GLY A 139 2.11 5.70 8.07
C GLY A 139 0.90 4.91 7.56
N GLU A 140 0.97 3.58 7.62
CA GLU A 140 -0.07 2.65 7.16
C GLU A 140 -1.35 2.71 8.00
N ASP A 141 -1.26 3.18 9.25
CA ASP A 141 -2.41 3.29 10.15
C ASP A 141 -3.33 4.48 9.81
N THR A 142 -2.86 5.41 8.97
CA THR A 142 -3.70 6.55 8.54
C THR A 142 -4.92 6.07 7.76
N LYS A 143 -6.07 6.72 7.97
CA LYS A 143 -7.34 6.38 7.30
C LYS A 143 -7.23 6.38 5.78
N LEU A 144 -6.43 7.28 5.22
CA LEU A 144 -6.15 7.32 3.78
C LEU A 144 -5.44 6.04 3.31
N MET A 145 -4.43 5.56 4.04
CA MET A 145 -3.67 4.36 3.67
C MET A 145 -4.48 3.08 3.90
N GLN A 146 -5.32 3.04 4.94
CA GLN A 146 -6.22 1.91 5.15
C GLN A 146 -7.33 1.80 4.09
N ASN A 147 -7.73 2.94 3.50
CA ASN A 147 -8.65 2.97 2.38
C ASN A 147 -7.96 2.73 1.02
N ALA A 148 -6.62 2.68 0.98
CA ALA A 148 -5.88 2.43 -0.24
C ALA A 148 -5.93 0.94 -0.62
N GLU A 149 -6.23 0.65 -1.88
CA GLU A 149 -6.18 -0.73 -2.38
C GLU A 149 -4.71 -1.20 -2.44
N PRO A 150 -4.39 -2.42 -1.97
CA PRO A 150 -3.03 -2.93 -2.04
C PRO A 150 -2.52 -2.93 -3.49
N VAL A 151 -1.28 -2.49 -3.68
CA VAL A 151 -0.68 -2.37 -5.01
C VAL A 151 -0.61 -3.74 -5.67
N ARG A 152 -1.53 -3.97 -6.61
CA ARG A 152 -1.52 -5.20 -7.40
C ARG A 152 -0.53 -5.08 -8.56
N ARG A 153 0.27 -6.13 -8.78
CA ARG A 153 1.15 -6.21 -9.96
C ARG A 153 0.30 -6.09 -11.23
N LYS A 154 0.52 -5.02 -12.00
CA LYS A 154 -0.09 -4.82 -13.32
C LYS A 154 0.76 -5.58 -14.35
N VAL A 155 0.15 -6.54 -15.04
CA VAL A 155 0.75 -7.25 -16.18
C VAL A 155 0.01 -6.85 -17.45
N SER A 156 0.73 -6.69 -18.56
CA SER A 156 0.09 -6.28 -19.81
C SER A 156 -0.68 -7.46 -20.43
N GLN A 157 -1.74 -7.14 -21.18
CA GLN A 157 -2.46 -8.17 -21.94
C GLN A 157 -1.55 -8.86 -22.96
N LEU A 158 -0.58 -8.12 -23.53
CA LEU A 158 0.43 -8.66 -24.44
C LEU A 158 1.36 -9.66 -23.75
N GLU A 159 1.81 -9.36 -22.52
CA GLU A 159 2.65 -10.27 -21.73
C GLU A 159 1.91 -11.58 -21.44
N ARG A 160 0.62 -11.49 -21.08
CA ARG A 160 -0.23 -12.68 -20.88
C ARG A 160 -0.38 -13.50 -22.17
N HIS A 161 -0.51 -12.86 -23.33
CA HIS A 161 -0.61 -13.55 -24.61
C HIS A 161 0.72 -14.19 -25.04
N MET A 162 1.84 -13.49 -24.81
CA MET A 162 3.18 -14.01 -25.06
C MET A 162 3.44 -15.28 -24.23
N ASN A 163 3.04 -15.31 -22.96
CA ASN A 163 3.17 -16.49 -22.13
C ASN A 163 2.37 -17.69 -22.69
N TRP A 164 1.19 -17.45 -23.24
CA TRP A 164 0.43 -18.49 -23.94
C TRP A 164 1.15 -19.01 -25.19
N LEU A 165 1.71 -18.12 -26.01
CA LEU A 165 2.52 -18.52 -27.18
C LEU A 165 3.70 -19.40 -26.78
N VAL A 166 4.39 -19.07 -25.68
CA VAL A 166 5.49 -19.90 -25.15
C VAL A 166 4.98 -21.30 -24.78
N VAL A 167 3.83 -21.43 -24.11
CA VAL A 167 3.21 -22.73 -23.80
C VAL A 167 2.88 -23.51 -25.08
N TYR A 168 2.34 -22.86 -26.12
CA TYR A 168 2.10 -23.50 -27.41
C TYR A 168 3.39 -23.98 -28.08
N MET A 169 4.46 -23.18 -28.05
CA MET A 169 5.76 -23.58 -28.59
C MET A 169 6.35 -24.79 -27.85
N PHE A 170 6.27 -24.82 -26.52
CA PHE A 170 6.69 -25.99 -25.74
C PHE A 170 5.89 -27.24 -26.11
N GLY A 171 4.56 -27.12 -26.25
CA GLY A 171 3.70 -28.23 -26.68
C GLY A 171 4.09 -28.76 -28.07
N LEU A 172 4.35 -27.86 -29.02
CA LEU A 172 4.79 -28.22 -30.37
C LEU A 172 6.16 -28.91 -30.36
N MET A 173 7.11 -28.43 -29.56
CA MET A 173 8.43 -29.06 -29.42
C MET A 173 8.33 -30.50 -28.91
N ILE A 174 7.48 -30.74 -27.90
CA ILE A 174 7.24 -32.09 -27.36
C ILE A 174 6.61 -32.98 -28.44
N LEU A 175 5.62 -32.47 -29.18
CA LEU A 175 4.96 -33.21 -30.26
C LEU A 175 5.94 -33.63 -31.35
N VAL A 176 6.76 -32.69 -31.86
CA VAL A 176 7.75 -32.98 -32.91
C VAL A 176 8.78 -33.99 -32.40
N SER A 177 9.25 -33.84 -31.16
CA SER A 177 10.20 -34.77 -30.54
C SER A 177 9.61 -36.18 -30.40
N ALA A 178 8.34 -36.29 -30.02
CA ALA A 178 7.64 -37.57 -29.91
C ALA A 178 7.44 -38.23 -31.28
N ILE A 179 7.05 -37.47 -32.31
CA ILE A 179 6.94 -37.99 -33.69
C ILE A 179 8.29 -38.50 -34.17
N MET A 180 9.36 -37.74 -33.93
CA MET A 180 10.72 -38.13 -34.32
C MET A 180 11.18 -39.39 -33.57
N ALA A 181 10.92 -39.49 -32.28
CA ALA A 181 11.24 -40.66 -31.48
C ALA A 181 10.48 -41.91 -31.94
N CYS A 182 9.17 -41.80 -32.20
CA CYS A 182 8.35 -42.88 -32.74
C CYS A 182 8.81 -43.30 -34.14
N GLY A 183 9.11 -42.32 -35.01
CA GLY A 183 9.64 -42.57 -36.35
C GLY A 183 10.98 -43.29 -36.30
N HIS A 184 11.88 -42.89 -35.42
CA HIS A 184 13.16 -43.56 -35.20
C HIS A 184 12.98 -44.99 -34.68
N ALA A 185 12.08 -45.21 -33.72
CA ALA A 185 11.79 -46.54 -33.20
C ALA A 185 11.21 -47.47 -34.28
N ALA A 186 10.28 -46.98 -35.11
CA ALA A 186 9.72 -47.73 -36.22
C ALA A 186 10.75 -48.03 -37.32
N PHE A 187 11.66 -47.08 -37.56
CA PHE A 187 12.77 -47.26 -38.49
C PHE A 187 13.75 -48.34 -38.01
N LEU A 188 14.19 -48.27 -36.75
CA LEU A 188 15.03 -49.30 -36.14
C LEU A 188 14.41 -50.70 -36.22
N ALA A 189 13.08 -50.80 -36.10
CA ALA A 189 12.38 -52.08 -36.18
C ALA A 189 12.36 -52.70 -37.59
N THR A 190 12.57 -51.90 -38.63
CA THR A 190 12.56 -52.34 -40.04
C THR A 190 13.94 -52.29 -40.71
N ASP A 191 14.96 -51.78 -40.01
CA ASP A 191 16.29 -51.57 -40.57
C ASP A 191 17.23 -52.76 -40.38
N ASP A 192 17.76 -53.29 -41.49
CA ASP A 192 18.70 -54.42 -41.54
C ASP A 192 20.13 -53.99 -41.96
N ARG A 193 20.43 -52.69 -41.84
CA ARG A 193 21.73 -52.12 -42.25
C ARG A 193 22.80 -52.33 -41.18
N TRP A 194 23.46 -53.50 -41.24
CA TRP A 194 24.54 -53.94 -40.36
C TRP A 194 25.72 -52.95 -40.19
N TYR A 195 25.95 -52.05 -41.15
CA TYR A 195 27.07 -51.10 -41.12
C TYR A 195 26.77 -49.81 -40.34
N ILE A 196 25.52 -49.59 -39.92
CA ILE A 196 25.09 -48.38 -39.18
C ILE A 196 25.11 -48.64 -37.67
N TYR A 197 24.90 -49.89 -37.25
CA TYR A 197 24.80 -50.27 -35.85
C TYR A 197 26.09 -50.95 -35.38
N THR A 198 26.64 -50.50 -34.25
CA THR A 198 27.73 -51.20 -33.56
C THR A 198 27.17 -52.37 -32.74
N THR A 199 26.44 -53.27 -33.39
CA THR A 199 26.24 -54.64 -32.91
C THR A 199 27.56 -55.35 -33.15
N GLY A 200 28.26 -55.81 -32.12
CA GLY A 200 29.61 -56.41 -32.21
C GLY A 200 29.74 -57.69 -33.05
N ASP A 201 28.71 -58.02 -33.84
CA ASP A 201 28.63 -59.15 -34.74
C ASP A 201 28.70 -58.66 -36.19
N TRP A 202 29.76 -59.07 -36.90
CA TRP A 202 29.90 -58.84 -38.33
C TRP A 202 28.91 -59.73 -39.09
N PRO A 203 28.23 -59.24 -40.15
CA PRO A 203 27.36 -60.10 -40.95
C PRO A 203 28.20 -61.20 -41.61
N ASN A 204 27.65 -62.42 -41.65
CA ASN A 204 28.24 -63.51 -42.43
C ASN A 204 28.11 -63.22 -43.93
N LEU A 205 29.14 -62.57 -44.48
CA LEU A 205 29.30 -62.34 -45.92
C LEU A 205 29.48 -63.70 -46.61
N SER A 206 28.41 -64.24 -47.18
CA SER A 206 28.38 -65.55 -47.86
C SER A 206 29.08 -65.58 -49.23
N SER A 207 29.83 -64.54 -49.57
CA SER A 207 30.74 -64.53 -50.72
C SER A 207 32.14 -64.11 -50.27
N PRO A 208 33.22 -64.70 -50.82
CA PRO A 208 34.57 -64.22 -50.59
C PRO A 208 34.71 -62.86 -51.28
N GLY A 209 34.27 -61.81 -50.59
CA GLY A 209 34.57 -60.43 -50.96
C GLY A 209 36.08 -60.23 -51.00
N PRO A 210 36.56 -59.31 -51.85
CA PRO A 210 37.98 -59.18 -52.13
C PRO A 210 38.78 -58.84 -50.86
N ARG A 211 39.90 -59.54 -50.69
CA ARG A 211 40.79 -59.64 -49.51
C ARG A 211 41.45 -58.33 -49.00
N TRP A 212 41.00 -57.14 -49.41
CA TRP A 212 41.69 -55.88 -49.10
C TRP A 212 41.07 -55.06 -47.95
N ILE A 213 40.09 -55.61 -47.24
CA ILE A 213 39.65 -55.06 -45.95
C ILE A 213 40.27 -55.95 -44.86
N VAL A 214 41.41 -55.48 -44.33
CA VAL A 214 42.06 -55.90 -43.08
C VAL A 214 42.24 -54.64 -42.25
#